data_AF-A0A2E9QY56-F1
#
_entry.id   AF-A0A2E9QY56-F1
#
_cell.length_a   1.000
_cell.length_b   1.000
_cell.length_c   1.000
_cell.angle_alpha   90.00
_cell.angle_beta   90.00
_cell.angle_gamma   90.00
#
_symmetry.space_group_name_H-M   'P 1'
#
loop_
_entity.id
_entity.type
_entity.pdbx_description
1 polymer ?
#
loop_
_entity_poly.entity_id
_entity_poly.type
_entity_poly.pdbx_seq_one_letter_code
_entity_poly.pdbx_strand_id
1 'polypeptide(L)'
;MESPTNPGSGQVTNSTARVMYQNAIGMKDQLNSAKKMGAILGIGGGSIADLLTPLGPWTLIFAVVCLSLAGWTGYVWFGNKKKELDSALDGGSIDIAQYNDAVSSSFFVKAFSYSTVIGIFFIGFFSFNAFAGQKKRGFLASNITPLQRIQNTLFNIQQDVKDIKKGINDIKKGIGKIGNLGGVIANPQKDQDYYHNARVYMMRSDRAKARKAYEKYITFNRRYVDPHLSYQDLLKNAEGISATRRIYRGLKAKYPKNPAVSFAHAKLLEDKQRIAAFKQIAQTYPNFVPVYLALSKEFSHQQLGSQTNAERAKEMKYLKMFKEKGGLKDISRFYLAQEESKSRVKAASTMLKMYENNPFFKAMAKNPVKVQASEYSKGDFQVTFIILGGAKEIFYKLPHMSDFKSTGKMSVKNPVTGQNMPNYNIKTTKLQIGDNLVQVKYKDMKDQMNGPFEVNAKIEAMEDTRAKHFIQYQWSLPLMKRLRVGRAGRRLQMMPMFVASGKQYFKTIRYSFNRPSLNRTLIKDGKGKSMISLRKRSGRVTLYLKGEMPSGWTTGLLKYTFNARVRGWKNISPAE
;
A
#
# COMPACT_ATOMS: atom_id res chain seq x y z
N MET A 1 32.95 53.55 -20.49
CA MET A 1 32.87 52.08 -20.68
C MET A 1 32.33 51.49 -19.40
N GLU A 2 31.49 50.46 -19.55
CA GLU A 2 30.76 49.70 -18.51
C GLU A 2 29.45 50.32 -18.01
N SER A 3 28.35 49.74 -18.53
CA SER A 3 26.97 49.90 -18.08
C SER A 3 26.68 48.95 -16.91
N PRO A 4 25.84 49.33 -15.92
CA PRO A 4 25.30 48.39 -14.95
C PRO A 4 24.05 47.70 -15.51
N THR A 5 24.08 46.38 -15.50
CA THR A 5 23.01 45.46 -15.90
C THR A 5 21.82 45.48 -14.93
N ASN A 6 20.63 45.61 -15.49
CA ASN A 6 19.33 45.55 -14.82
C ASN A 6 18.83 44.08 -14.70
N PRO A 7 18.42 43.57 -13.53
CA PRO A 7 17.86 42.23 -13.42
C PRO A 7 16.33 42.24 -13.61
N GLY A 8 15.88 41.64 -14.71
CA GLY A 8 14.81 40.64 -14.69
C GLY A 8 13.38 41.08 -14.32
N SER A 9 12.73 41.86 -15.18
CA SER A 9 11.26 41.87 -15.29
C SER A 9 10.83 40.95 -16.45
N GLY A 10 10.35 39.74 -16.17
CA GLY A 10 9.87 38.88 -17.26
C GLY A 10 9.45 37.43 -17.00
N GLN A 11 9.26 36.96 -15.76
CA GLN A 11 8.90 35.54 -15.54
C GLN A 11 7.70 35.25 -14.62
N VAL A 12 6.94 36.25 -14.16
CA VAL A 12 5.85 36.00 -13.19
C VAL A 12 4.48 35.74 -13.84
N THR A 13 4.28 36.00 -15.14
CA THR A 13 2.94 35.85 -15.77
C THR A 13 2.67 34.49 -16.43
N ASN A 14 3.68 33.62 -16.57
CA ASN A 14 3.52 32.31 -17.20
C ASN A 14 3.20 31.15 -16.21
N SER A 15 3.28 31.37 -14.90
CA SER A 15 2.95 30.33 -13.91
C SER A 15 1.44 30.24 -13.65
N THR A 16 0.75 31.36 -13.48
CA THR A 16 -0.69 31.41 -13.18
C THR A 16 -1.54 30.89 -14.33
N ALA A 17 -1.20 31.24 -15.58
CA ALA A 17 -1.90 30.73 -16.77
C ALA A 17 -1.68 29.22 -16.97
N ARG A 18 -0.48 28.71 -16.66
CA ARG A 18 -0.14 27.28 -16.76
C ARG A 18 -0.79 26.46 -15.65
N VAL A 19 -0.90 27.03 -14.44
CA VAL A 19 -1.62 26.45 -13.30
C VAL A 19 -3.14 26.49 -13.53
N MET A 20 -3.70 27.56 -14.10
CA MET A 20 -5.11 27.61 -14.51
C MET A 20 -5.41 26.62 -15.64
N TYR A 21 -4.51 26.45 -16.61
CA TYR A 21 -4.65 25.47 -17.69
C TYR A 21 -4.57 24.03 -17.16
N GLN A 22 -3.66 23.72 -16.24
CA GLN A 22 -3.57 22.39 -15.62
C GLN A 22 -4.73 22.11 -14.65
N ASN A 23 -5.21 23.12 -13.91
CA ASN A 23 -6.41 23.01 -13.08
C ASN A 23 -7.69 22.88 -13.91
N ALA A 24 -7.77 23.53 -15.09
CA ALA A 24 -8.86 23.35 -16.03
C ALA A 24 -8.86 21.95 -16.67
N ILE A 25 -7.68 21.35 -16.90
CA ILE A 25 -7.55 19.95 -17.33
C ILE A 25 -7.96 19.00 -16.20
N GLY A 26 -7.54 19.26 -14.96
CA GLY A 26 -7.97 18.50 -13.78
C GLY A 26 -9.48 18.58 -13.52
N MET A 27 -10.07 19.78 -13.66
CA MET A 27 -11.51 19.98 -13.62
C MET A 27 -12.22 19.31 -14.80
N LYS A 28 -11.65 19.31 -16.01
CA LYS A 28 -12.21 18.62 -17.18
C LYS A 28 -12.20 17.11 -17.00
N ASP A 29 -11.16 16.54 -16.38
CA ASP A 29 -11.07 15.11 -16.07
C ASP A 29 -11.98 14.70 -14.91
N GLN A 30 -12.16 15.59 -13.93
CA GLN A 30 -13.17 15.43 -12.87
C GLN A 30 -14.60 15.59 -13.40
N LEU A 31 -14.85 16.52 -14.33
CA LEU A 31 -16.14 16.67 -15.03
C LEU A 31 -16.40 15.49 -15.96
N ASN A 32 -15.38 14.94 -16.62
CA ASN A 32 -15.51 13.75 -17.45
C ASN A 32 -15.73 12.49 -16.61
N SER A 33 -15.14 12.43 -15.41
CA SER A 33 -15.41 11.37 -14.43
C SER A 33 -16.81 11.53 -13.83
N ALA A 34 -17.27 12.75 -13.56
CA ALA A 34 -18.64 13.05 -13.14
C ALA A 34 -19.66 12.84 -14.25
N LYS A 35 -19.33 13.08 -15.52
CA LYS A 35 -20.14 12.71 -16.70
C LYS A 35 -20.20 11.20 -16.88
N LYS A 36 -19.11 10.47 -16.64
CA LYS A 36 -19.10 8.99 -16.64
C LYS A 36 -19.89 8.42 -15.46
N MET A 37 -19.80 9.05 -14.29
CA MET A 37 -20.56 8.65 -13.10
C MET A 37 -22.05 9.01 -13.23
N GLY A 38 -22.37 10.16 -13.84
CA GLY A 38 -23.72 10.56 -14.24
C GLY A 38 -24.30 9.70 -15.36
N ALA A 39 -23.47 9.19 -16.28
CA ALA A 39 -23.87 8.21 -17.29
C ALA A 39 -24.11 6.82 -16.66
N ILE A 40 -23.28 6.40 -15.70
CA ILE A 40 -23.48 5.16 -14.92
C ILE A 40 -24.74 5.25 -14.04
N LEU A 41 -25.02 6.41 -13.45
CA LEU A 41 -26.23 6.65 -12.67
C LEU A 41 -27.48 6.85 -13.56
N GLY A 42 -27.33 7.40 -14.77
CA GLY A 42 -28.39 7.48 -15.78
C GLY A 42 -28.78 6.12 -16.38
N ILE A 43 -27.87 5.14 -16.38
CA ILE A 43 -28.14 3.75 -16.80
C ILE A 43 -28.93 2.98 -15.71
N GLY A 44 -28.91 3.46 -14.45
CA GLY A 44 -29.68 2.91 -13.31
C GLY A 44 -30.96 3.70 -12.96
N GLY A 45 -31.46 4.55 -13.86
CA GLY A 45 -32.53 5.51 -13.55
C GLY A 45 -33.87 4.90 -13.10
N GLY A 46 -34.20 3.65 -13.50
CA GLY A 46 -35.41 2.97 -13.04
C GLY A 46 -35.26 2.35 -11.65
N SER A 47 -34.13 1.69 -11.39
CA SER A 47 -33.87 0.97 -10.13
C SER A 47 -33.61 1.91 -8.96
N ILE A 48 -33.02 3.08 -9.24
CA ILE A 48 -32.72 4.10 -8.23
C ILE A 48 -33.95 4.99 -7.98
N ALA A 49 -34.81 5.23 -8.98
CA ALA A 49 -36.06 5.97 -8.80
C ALA A 49 -37.02 5.24 -7.83
N ASP A 50 -37.11 3.91 -7.90
CA ASP A 50 -37.94 3.09 -7.01
C ASP A 50 -37.36 2.94 -5.59
N LEU A 51 -36.03 3.02 -5.45
CA LEU A 51 -35.33 2.95 -4.15
C LEU A 51 -35.31 4.29 -3.42
N LEU A 52 -35.38 5.39 -4.17
CA LEU A 52 -35.35 6.77 -3.65
C LEU A 52 -36.72 7.46 -3.66
N THR A 53 -37.79 6.83 -4.17
CA THR A 53 -39.16 7.37 -4.09
C THR A 53 -39.59 7.70 -2.66
N PRO A 54 -39.28 6.87 -1.63
CA PRO A 54 -39.58 7.19 -0.24
C PRO A 54 -38.81 8.41 0.30
N LEU A 55 -37.71 8.80 -0.37
CA LEU A 55 -36.84 9.91 0.01
C LEU A 55 -37.23 11.22 -0.69
N GLY A 56 -38.27 11.24 -1.52
CA GLY A 56 -38.75 12.43 -2.24
C GLY A 56 -38.80 13.70 -1.36
N PRO A 57 -39.47 13.67 -0.19
CA PRO A 57 -39.52 14.81 0.74
C PRO A 57 -38.16 15.21 1.32
N TRP A 58 -37.25 14.24 1.45
CA TRP A 58 -35.94 14.41 2.07
C TRP A 58 -34.86 14.86 1.08
N THR A 59 -35.06 14.70 -0.23
CA THR A 59 -34.05 15.02 -1.25
C THR A 59 -33.65 16.50 -1.26
N LEU A 60 -34.58 17.41 -1.03
CA LEU A 60 -34.28 18.84 -0.91
C LEU A 60 -33.52 19.14 0.39
N ILE A 61 -33.87 18.49 1.50
CA ILE A 61 -33.17 18.63 2.77
C ILE A 61 -31.71 18.15 2.62
N PHE A 62 -31.49 17.00 1.98
CA PHE A 62 -30.14 16.50 1.71
C PHE A 62 -29.35 17.41 0.75
N ALA A 63 -30.00 17.98 -0.26
CA ALA A 63 -29.38 18.97 -1.14
C ALA A 63 -28.92 20.20 -0.36
N VAL A 64 -29.79 20.75 0.50
CA VAL A 64 -29.48 21.91 1.34
C VAL A 64 -28.34 21.59 2.30
N VAL A 65 -28.38 20.47 3.01
CA VAL A 65 -27.30 20.05 3.95
C VAL A 65 -25.97 19.90 3.21
N CYS A 66 -25.96 19.24 2.05
CA CYS A 66 -24.73 19.05 1.27
C CYS A 66 -24.19 20.37 0.72
N LEU A 67 -25.05 21.29 0.27
CA LEU A 67 -24.61 22.60 -0.21
C LEU A 67 -24.16 23.53 0.92
N SER A 68 -24.80 23.48 2.09
CA SER A 68 -24.33 24.18 3.29
C SER A 68 -22.96 23.68 3.72
N LEU A 69 -22.75 22.35 3.70
CA LEU A 69 -21.45 21.75 3.99
C LEU A 69 -20.40 22.12 2.93
N ALA A 70 -20.77 22.18 1.65
CA ALA A 70 -19.91 22.66 0.57
C ALA A 70 -19.56 24.14 0.78
N GLY A 71 -20.54 24.99 1.10
CA GLY A 71 -20.31 26.41 1.39
C GLY A 71 -19.34 26.61 2.55
N TRP A 72 -19.54 25.89 3.66
CA TRP A 72 -18.64 25.94 4.83
C TRP A 72 -17.22 25.46 4.48
N THR A 73 -17.09 24.28 3.88
CA THR A 73 -15.78 23.69 3.57
C THR A 73 -15.04 24.47 2.50
N GLY A 74 -15.75 25.02 1.52
CA GLY A 74 -15.23 25.95 0.53
C GLY A 74 -14.76 27.26 1.17
N TYR A 75 -15.54 27.84 2.07
CA TYR A 75 -15.16 29.05 2.80
C TYR A 75 -13.87 28.85 3.61
N VAL A 76 -13.75 27.74 4.35
CA VAL A 76 -12.53 27.43 5.12
C VAL A 76 -11.33 27.20 4.21
N TRP A 77 -11.51 26.48 3.10
CA TRP A 77 -10.44 26.21 2.15
C TRP A 77 -9.97 27.48 1.43
N PHE A 78 -10.85 28.17 0.71
CA PHE A 78 -10.51 29.33 -0.10
C PHE A 78 -10.26 30.60 0.73
N GLY A 79 -10.85 30.71 1.92
CA GLY A 79 -10.70 31.85 2.81
C GLY A 79 -9.37 31.89 3.54
N ASN A 80 -8.94 30.74 4.09
CA ASN A 80 -7.77 30.66 4.97
C ASN A 80 -6.69 29.71 4.44
N LYS A 81 -7.01 28.43 4.26
CA LYS A 81 -5.99 27.39 4.04
C LYS A 81 -5.27 27.49 2.70
N LYS A 82 -5.99 27.88 1.64
CA LYS A 82 -5.39 28.09 0.33
C LYS A 82 -4.46 29.31 0.35
N LYS A 83 -4.83 30.40 1.03
CA LYS A 83 -3.98 31.59 1.14
C LYS A 83 -2.67 31.30 1.87
N GLU A 84 -2.72 30.51 2.95
CA GLU A 84 -1.52 30.02 3.65
C GLU A 84 -0.59 29.25 2.70
N LEU A 85 -1.14 28.33 1.89
CA LEU A 85 -0.37 27.56 0.91
C LEU A 85 0.17 28.41 -0.24
N ASP A 86 -0.63 29.37 -0.73
CA ASP A 86 -0.23 30.29 -1.79
C ASP A 86 0.92 31.18 -1.29
N SER A 87 0.82 31.73 -0.07
CA SER A 87 1.93 32.50 0.56
C SER A 87 3.17 31.64 0.84
N ALA A 88 2.99 30.37 1.19
CA ALA A 88 4.10 29.44 1.38
C ALA A 88 4.83 29.12 0.07
N LEU A 89 4.08 29.00 -1.04
CA LEU A 89 4.62 28.78 -2.38
C LEU A 89 5.32 30.05 -2.91
N ASP A 90 4.69 31.21 -2.75
CA ASP A 90 5.25 32.50 -3.18
C ASP A 90 6.49 32.88 -2.37
N GLY A 91 6.52 32.53 -1.07
CA GLY A 91 7.68 32.69 -0.20
C GLY A 91 8.78 31.63 -0.41
N GLY A 92 8.60 30.69 -1.34
CA GLY A 92 9.58 29.63 -1.65
C GLY A 92 9.77 28.59 -0.53
N SER A 93 8.90 28.57 0.48
CA SER A 93 8.98 27.64 1.61
C SER A 93 8.49 26.23 1.28
N ILE A 94 7.71 26.09 0.20
CA ILE A 94 7.28 24.81 -0.36
C ILE A 94 7.45 24.83 -1.89
N ASP A 95 7.72 23.67 -2.48
CA ASP A 95 7.79 23.52 -3.94
C ASP A 95 6.41 23.18 -4.56
N ILE A 96 6.32 23.19 -5.89
CA ILE A 96 5.07 22.93 -6.64
C ILE A 96 4.55 21.50 -6.39
N ALA A 97 5.43 20.51 -6.18
CA ALA A 97 5.01 19.14 -5.92
C ALA A 97 4.40 19.00 -4.53
N GLN A 98 5.00 19.64 -3.52
CA GLN A 98 4.50 19.72 -2.15
C GLN A 98 3.19 20.51 -2.07
N TYR A 99 3.05 21.60 -2.83
CA TYR A 99 1.81 22.34 -2.97
C TYR A 99 0.69 21.45 -3.51
N ASN A 100 0.94 20.73 -4.61
CA ASN A 100 -0.05 19.84 -5.23
C ASN A 100 -0.42 18.66 -4.31
N ASP A 101 0.53 18.11 -3.56
CA ASP A 101 0.27 17.06 -2.58
C ASP A 101 -0.57 17.59 -1.41
N ALA A 102 -0.27 18.78 -0.88
CA ALA A 102 -1.05 19.43 0.17
C ALA A 102 -2.50 19.74 -0.27
N VAL A 103 -2.69 20.24 -1.50
CA VAL A 103 -4.03 20.49 -2.07
C VAL A 103 -4.80 19.19 -2.28
N SER A 104 -4.16 18.16 -2.84
CA SER A 104 -4.82 16.88 -3.14
C SER A 104 -5.11 16.02 -1.90
N SER A 105 -4.31 16.17 -0.84
CA SER A 105 -4.48 15.45 0.42
C SER A 105 -5.48 16.15 1.36
N SER A 106 -5.68 17.46 1.20
CA SER A 106 -6.57 18.31 2.03
C SER A 106 -7.97 17.73 2.21
N PHE A 107 -8.37 17.59 3.49
CA PHE A 107 -9.71 17.17 3.87
C PHE A 107 -10.78 18.14 3.34
N PHE A 108 -10.54 19.46 3.40
CA PHE A 108 -11.50 20.47 3.00
C PHE A 108 -11.77 20.48 1.50
N VAL A 109 -10.74 20.26 0.67
CA VAL A 109 -10.90 20.15 -0.80
C VAL A 109 -11.73 18.94 -1.17
N LYS A 110 -11.47 17.80 -0.53
CA LYS A 110 -12.25 16.56 -0.73
C LYS A 110 -13.69 16.75 -0.28
N ALA A 111 -13.90 17.26 0.93
CA ALA A 111 -15.23 17.50 1.48
C ALA A 111 -16.05 18.48 0.64
N PHE A 112 -15.44 19.58 0.18
CA PHE A 112 -16.06 20.54 -0.74
C PHE A 112 -16.48 19.87 -2.05
N SER A 113 -15.56 19.12 -2.67
CA SER A 113 -15.80 18.49 -3.97
C SER A 113 -16.91 17.44 -3.89
N TYR A 114 -16.87 16.56 -2.89
CA TYR A 114 -17.90 15.53 -2.71
C TYR A 114 -19.26 16.13 -2.36
N SER A 115 -19.31 17.10 -1.44
CA SER A 115 -20.57 17.72 -1.01
C SER A 115 -21.21 18.53 -2.14
N THR A 116 -20.42 19.19 -2.99
CA THR A 116 -20.92 19.91 -4.17
C THR A 116 -21.52 18.96 -5.20
N VAL A 117 -20.83 17.86 -5.52
CA VAL A 117 -21.31 16.87 -6.50
C VAL A 117 -22.60 16.20 -6.00
N ILE A 118 -22.64 15.82 -4.72
CA ILE A 118 -23.82 15.20 -4.10
C ILE A 118 -24.97 16.20 -4.02
N GLY A 119 -24.71 17.46 -3.64
CA GLY A 119 -25.72 18.52 -3.60
C GLY A 119 -26.35 18.80 -4.97
N ILE A 120 -25.53 18.94 -6.02
CA ILE A 120 -26.01 19.11 -7.40
C ILE A 120 -26.81 17.90 -7.87
N PHE A 121 -26.38 16.69 -7.50
CA PHE A 121 -27.10 15.46 -7.80
C PHE A 121 -28.50 15.45 -7.16
N PHE A 122 -28.62 15.79 -5.88
CA PHE A 122 -29.90 15.87 -5.19
C PHE A 122 -30.79 17.01 -5.70
N ILE A 123 -30.23 18.16 -6.08
CA ILE A 123 -30.98 19.23 -6.76
C ILE A 123 -31.50 18.76 -8.11
N GLY A 124 -30.68 18.05 -8.89
CA GLY A 124 -31.07 17.50 -10.18
C GLY A 124 -32.23 16.49 -10.02
N PHE A 125 -32.18 15.66 -8.98
CA PHE A 125 -33.24 14.71 -8.66
C PHE A 125 -34.51 15.38 -8.14
N PHE A 126 -34.38 16.36 -7.24
CA PHE A 126 -35.52 17.18 -6.78
C PHE A 126 -36.17 17.94 -7.93
N SER A 127 -35.36 18.56 -8.80
CA SER A 127 -35.83 19.24 -10.00
C SER A 127 -36.48 18.26 -10.97
N PHE A 128 -35.94 17.06 -11.13
CA PHE A 128 -36.56 16.03 -11.95
C PHE A 128 -37.93 15.62 -11.39
N ASN A 129 -38.06 15.42 -10.08
CA ASN A 129 -39.36 15.10 -9.45
C ASN A 129 -40.33 16.28 -9.47
N ALA A 130 -39.87 17.50 -9.22
CA ALA A 130 -40.71 18.71 -9.17
C ALA A 130 -41.16 19.16 -10.57
N PHE A 131 -40.30 19.06 -11.60
CA PHE A 131 -40.59 19.50 -12.96
C PHE A 131 -41.10 18.40 -13.89
N ALA A 132 -40.88 17.11 -13.61
CA ALA A 132 -41.59 16.03 -14.32
C ALA A 132 -43.07 15.96 -13.93
N GLY A 133 -43.45 16.53 -12.78
CA GLY A 133 -44.83 16.61 -12.31
C GLY A 133 -45.62 17.84 -12.77
N GLN A 134 -44.99 18.92 -13.27
CA GLN A 134 -45.72 20.14 -13.66
C GLN A 134 -45.17 20.81 -14.93
N LYS A 135 -45.95 20.72 -16.02
CA LYS A 135 -45.85 21.67 -17.14
C LYS A 135 -46.52 22.99 -16.74
N LYS A 136 -45.75 24.11 -16.69
CA LYS A 136 -45.93 25.36 -17.48
C LYS A 136 -45.31 26.59 -16.77
N ARG A 137 -44.47 27.29 -17.56
CA ARG A 137 -44.06 28.72 -17.53
C ARG A 137 -42.91 29.15 -16.58
N GLY A 138 -41.93 29.82 -17.18
CA GLY A 138 -40.75 30.41 -16.54
C GLY A 138 -40.82 31.94 -16.50
N PHE A 139 -40.38 32.49 -15.38
CA PHE A 139 -40.48 33.88 -14.92
C PHE A 139 -39.25 34.75 -15.27
N LEU A 140 -38.39 34.34 -16.21
CA LEU A 140 -37.09 34.99 -16.44
C LEU A 140 -36.94 35.66 -17.82
N ALA A 141 -38.04 36.17 -18.38
CA ALA A 141 -38.07 36.75 -19.73
C ALA A 141 -38.24 38.28 -19.75
N SER A 142 -37.66 39.00 -18.79
CA SER A 142 -37.68 40.46 -18.78
C SER A 142 -36.36 40.99 -18.24
N ASN A 143 -35.38 41.19 -19.14
CA ASN A 143 -34.73 42.49 -19.35
C ASN A 143 -33.46 42.41 -20.23
N ILE A 144 -33.42 43.32 -21.22
CA ILE A 144 -32.27 43.91 -21.93
C ILE A 144 -31.79 43.14 -23.19
N THR A 145 -32.23 43.63 -24.36
CA THR A 145 -31.63 44.35 -25.53
C THR A 145 -30.23 44.11 -26.20
N PRO A 146 -29.38 43.10 -25.94
CA PRO A 146 -28.28 42.75 -26.87
C PRO A 146 -28.61 41.58 -27.84
N LEU A 147 -29.85 41.47 -28.32
CA LEU A 147 -30.36 40.23 -28.95
C LEU A 147 -30.12 40.06 -30.47
N GLN A 148 -29.79 41.11 -31.23
CA GLN A 148 -29.66 40.97 -32.70
C GLN A 148 -28.39 40.23 -33.16
N ARG A 149 -27.25 40.37 -32.47
CA ARG A 149 -26.05 39.56 -32.79
C ARG A 149 -26.13 38.13 -32.26
N ILE A 150 -26.92 37.92 -31.21
CA ILE A 150 -27.20 36.59 -30.67
C ILE A 150 -28.16 35.83 -31.61
N GLN A 151 -29.03 36.50 -32.36
CA GLN A 151 -30.00 35.87 -33.26
C GLN A 151 -29.37 35.03 -34.38
N ASN A 152 -28.31 35.51 -35.05
CA ASN A 152 -27.61 34.73 -36.08
C ASN A 152 -26.82 33.56 -35.49
N THR A 153 -26.32 33.70 -34.26
CA THR A 153 -25.66 32.61 -33.54
C THR A 153 -26.69 31.62 -32.98
N LEU A 154 -27.88 32.09 -32.57
CA LEU A 154 -29.02 31.31 -32.11
C LEU A 154 -29.67 30.52 -33.23
N PHE A 155 -29.69 30.99 -34.47
CA PHE A 155 -30.21 30.23 -35.60
C PHE A 155 -29.33 29.02 -35.93
N ASN A 156 -28.00 29.19 -35.95
CA ASN A 156 -27.05 28.08 -36.12
C ASN A 156 -27.05 27.16 -34.89
N ILE A 157 -27.09 27.71 -33.67
CA ILE A 157 -27.26 26.93 -32.44
C ILE A 157 -28.62 26.24 -32.40
N GLN A 158 -29.70 26.80 -32.95
CA GLN A 158 -31.02 26.15 -33.00
C GLN A 158 -31.03 24.97 -33.96
N GLN A 159 -30.34 25.09 -35.08
CA GLN A 159 -30.16 23.99 -36.03
C GLN A 159 -29.31 22.88 -35.40
N ASP A 160 -28.16 23.24 -34.82
CA ASP A 160 -27.31 22.31 -34.07
C ASP A 160 -28.05 21.69 -32.87
N VAL A 161 -28.88 22.46 -32.16
CA VAL A 161 -29.71 21.96 -31.04
C VAL A 161 -30.85 21.09 -31.55
N LYS A 162 -31.40 21.33 -32.74
CA LYS A 162 -32.40 20.43 -33.36
C LYS A 162 -31.75 19.11 -33.76
N ASP A 163 -30.56 19.14 -34.34
CA ASP A 163 -29.82 17.94 -34.73
C ASP A 163 -29.27 17.17 -33.52
N ILE A 164 -28.80 17.89 -32.50
CA ILE A 164 -28.45 17.32 -31.19
C ILE A 164 -29.71 16.76 -30.50
N LYS A 165 -30.86 17.44 -30.53
CA LYS A 165 -32.13 16.91 -29.97
C LYS A 165 -32.60 15.67 -30.71
N LYS A 166 -32.44 15.63 -32.03
CA LYS A 166 -32.75 14.45 -32.85
C LYS A 166 -31.82 13.30 -32.48
N GLY A 167 -30.51 13.53 -32.44
CA GLY A 167 -29.52 12.58 -31.96
C GLY A 167 -29.76 12.09 -30.52
N ILE A 168 -30.14 13.00 -29.61
CA ILE A 168 -30.49 12.68 -28.22
C ILE A 168 -31.79 11.88 -28.15
N ASN A 169 -32.79 12.19 -28.96
CA ASN A 169 -34.04 11.43 -29.02
C ASN A 169 -33.81 10.03 -29.61
N ASP A 170 -32.93 9.89 -30.59
CA ASP A 170 -32.55 8.60 -31.16
C ASP A 170 -31.72 7.77 -30.18
N ILE A 171 -30.80 8.41 -29.44
CA ILE A 171 -30.08 7.80 -28.32
C ILE A 171 -31.05 7.39 -27.20
N LYS A 172 -32.02 8.24 -26.83
CA LYS A 172 -33.04 7.96 -25.81
C LYS A 172 -33.95 6.80 -26.24
N LYS A 173 -34.33 6.73 -27.51
CA LYS A 173 -35.06 5.58 -28.09
C LYS A 173 -34.19 4.32 -28.10
N GLY A 174 -32.91 4.43 -28.43
CA GLY A 174 -31.94 3.33 -28.37
C GLY A 174 -31.75 2.79 -26.95
N ILE A 175 -31.56 3.68 -25.98
CA ILE A 175 -31.45 3.35 -24.55
C ILE A 175 -32.77 2.77 -24.03
N GLY A 176 -33.92 3.33 -24.41
CA GLY A 176 -35.23 2.78 -24.05
C GLY A 176 -35.45 1.38 -24.60
N LYS A 177 -35.05 1.10 -25.84
CA LYS A 177 -35.09 -0.25 -26.42
C LYS A 177 -34.16 -1.22 -25.69
N ILE A 178 -32.95 -0.80 -25.30
CA ILE A 178 -32.00 -1.62 -24.51
C ILE A 178 -32.54 -1.87 -23.09
N GLY A 179 -33.13 -0.86 -22.46
CA GLY A 179 -33.77 -0.96 -21.14
C GLY A 179 -34.95 -1.95 -21.12
N ASN A 180 -35.80 -1.92 -22.14
CA ASN A 180 -36.95 -2.83 -22.28
C ASN A 180 -36.53 -4.29 -22.56
N LEU A 181 -35.34 -4.51 -23.13
CA LEU A 181 -34.73 -5.82 -23.29
C LEU A 181 -33.89 -6.24 -22.06
N GLY A 182 -33.90 -5.42 -21.00
CA GLY A 182 -33.14 -5.54 -19.76
C GLY A 182 -31.61 -5.53 -19.94
N GLY A 183 -31.12 -4.86 -20.98
CA GLY A 183 -29.70 -4.79 -21.30
C GLY A 183 -29.20 -5.80 -22.34
N VAL A 184 -30.07 -6.65 -22.90
CA VAL A 184 -29.70 -7.54 -24.02
C VAL A 184 -29.77 -6.77 -25.35
N ILE A 185 -28.79 -6.96 -26.21
CA ILE A 185 -28.78 -6.45 -27.59
C ILE A 185 -29.62 -7.39 -28.45
N ALA A 186 -30.78 -6.94 -28.94
CA ALA A 186 -31.74 -7.79 -29.66
C ALA A 186 -31.19 -8.42 -30.96
N ASN A 187 -30.35 -7.71 -31.70
CA ASN A 187 -29.75 -8.18 -32.94
C ASN A 187 -28.22 -8.07 -32.86
N PRO A 188 -27.53 -8.96 -32.13
CA PRO A 188 -26.08 -8.91 -31.99
C PRO A 188 -25.41 -9.23 -33.34
N GLN A 189 -24.47 -8.40 -33.76
CA GLN A 189 -23.79 -8.55 -35.07
C GLN A 189 -22.27 -8.69 -34.90
N LYS A 190 -21.70 -8.05 -33.87
CA LYS A 190 -20.27 -8.08 -33.57
C LYS A 190 -19.98 -9.07 -32.46
N ASP A 191 -18.75 -9.55 -32.42
CA ASP A 191 -18.23 -10.37 -31.34
C ASP A 191 -18.51 -9.76 -29.95
N GLN A 192 -18.25 -8.47 -29.77
CA GLN A 192 -18.53 -7.77 -28.51
C GLN A 192 -20.01 -7.85 -28.09
N ASP A 193 -20.95 -7.80 -29.04
CA ASP A 193 -22.39 -7.88 -28.76
C ASP A 193 -22.77 -9.26 -28.22
N TYR A 194 -22.24 -10.32 -28.82
CA TYR A 194 -22.49 -11.69 -28.37
C TYR A 194 -21.88 -11.95 -26.98
N TYR A 195 -20.68 -11.42 -26.71
CA TYR A 195 -20.08 -11.54 -25.37
C TYR A 195 -20.88 -10.76 -24.33
N HIS A 196 -21.31 -9.53 -24.64
CA HIS A 196 -22.17 -8.72 -23.78
C HIS A 196 -23.47 -9.47 -23.44
N ASN A 197 -24.17 -9.96 -24.46
CA ASN A 197 -25.39 -10.74 -24.28
C ASN A 197 -25.15 -11.98 -23.42
N ALA A 198 -24.05 -12.71 -23.64
CA ALA A 198 -23.71 -13.87 -22.83
C ALA A 198 -23.57 -13.52 -21.34
N ARG A 199 -22.92 -12.38 -21.02
CA ARG A 199 -22.78 -11.88 -19.65
C ARG A 199 -24.13 -11.47 -19.03
N VAL A 200 -24.98 -10.78 -19.79
CA VAL A 200 -26.33 -10.40 -19.32
C VAL A 200 -27.17 -11.65 -19.04
N TYR A 201 -27.15 -12.64 -19.93
CA TYR A 201 -27.83 -13.92 -19.70
C TYR A 201 -27.29 -14.67 -18.48
N MET A 202 -25.96 -14.65 -18.27
CA MET A 202 -25.35 -15.22 -17.06
C MET A 202 -25.85 -14.54 -15.77
N MET A 203 -25.96 -13.21 -15.76
CA MET A 203 -26.49 -12.46 -14.61
C MET A 203 -27.94 -12.80 -14.31
N ARG A 204 -28.73 -13.12 -15.34
CA ARG A 204 -30.13 -13.57 -15.22
C ARG A 204 -30.28 -15.06 -14.97
N SER A 205 -29.18 -15.80 -14.82
CA SER A 205 -29.17 -17.26 -14.72
C SER A 205 -29.79 -17.99 -15.94
N ASP A 206 -29.96 -17.33 -17.09
CA ASP A 206 -30.40 -17.96 -18.34
C ASP A 206 -29.21 -18.64 -19.03
N ARG A 207 -28.78 -19.77 -18.48
CA ARG A 207 -27.56 -20.46 -18.91
C ARG A 207 -27.65 -21.01 -20.33
N ALA A 208 -28.85 -21.38 -20.79
CA ALA A 208 -29.05 -21.88 -22.14
C ALA A 208 -28.79 -20.78 -23.19
N LYS A 209 -29.33 -19.57 -22.99
CA LYS A 209 -29.05 -18.44 -23.89
C LYS A 209 -27.62 -17.94 -23.74
N ALA A 210 -27.07 -17.91 -22.53
CA ALA A 210 -25.67 -17.57 -22.30
C ALA A 210 -24.73 -18.49 -23.08
N ARG A 211 -24.96 -19.80 -23.04
CA ARG A 211 -24.19 -20.81 -23.78
C ARG A 211 -24.20 -20.51 -25.28
N LYS A 212 -25.38 -20.35 -25.89
CA LYS A 212 -25.52 -20.07 -27.32
C LYS A 212 -24.78 -18.79 -27.72
N ALA A 213 -24.88 -17.75 -26.88
CA ALA A 213 -24.17 -16.49 -27.11
C ALA A 213 -22.64 -16.66 -27.04
N TYR A 214 -22.12 -17.42 -26.07
CA TYR A 214 -20.69 -17.75 -25.99
C TYR A 214 -20.21 -18.60 -27.17
N GLU A 215 -20.97 -19.61 -27.56
CA GLU A 215 -20.63 -20.46 -28.71
C GLU A 215 -20.53 -19.62 -29.98
N LYS A 216 -21.49 -18.72 -30.21
CA LYS A 216 -21.47 -17.79 -31.33
C LYS A 216 -20.27 -16.84 -31.24
N TYR A 217 -19.98 -16.29 -30.06
CA TYR A 217 -18.78 -15.46 -29.83
C TYR A 217 -17.50 -16.20 -30.24
N ILE A 218 -17.34 -17.45 -29.82
CA ILE A 218 -16.12 -18.24 -30.07
C ILE A 218 -15.87 -18.46 -31.56
N THR A 219 -16.92 -18.48 -32.39
CA THR A 219 -16.74 -18.62 -33.85
C THR A 219 -15.98 -17.47 -34.49
N PHE A 220 -15.97 -16.28 -33.88
CA PHE A 220 -15.18 -15.13 -34.35
C PHE A 220 -13.67 -15.30 -34.15
N ASN A 221 -13.23 -16.35 -33.42
CA ASN A 221 -11.83 -16.75 -33.27
C ASN A 221 -10.90 -15.59 -32.82
N ARG A 222 -11.38 -14.75 -31.91
CA ARG A 222 -10.60 -13.64 -31.35
C ARG A 222 -9.59 -14.13 -30.32
N ARG A 223 -8.58 -13.29 -30.06
CA ARG A 223 -7.50 -13.57 -29.10
C ARG A 223 -7.79 -13.06 -27.68
N TYR A 224 -9.06 -12.82 -27.36
CA TYR A 224 -9.49 -12.36 -26.04
C TYR A 224 -9.64 -13.55 -25.08
N VAL A 225 -9.11 -13.42 -23.87
CA VAL A 225 -9.03 -14.51 -22.89
C VAL A 225 -10.32 -14.64 -22.08
N ASP A 226 -10.92 -13.53 -21.65
CA ASP A 226 -12.06 -13.50 -20.73
C ASP A 226 -13.33 -14.18 -21.24
N PRO A 227 -13.71 -14.13 -22.54
CA PRO A 227 -14.86 -14.87 -23.01
C PRO A 227 -14.66 -16.38 -22.95
N HIS A 228 -13.43 -16.84 -23.22
CA HIS A 228 -13.09 -18.25 -23.09
C HIS A 228 -13.17 -18.70 -21.63
N LEU A 229 -12.60 -17.94 -20.70
CA LEU A 229 -12.64 -18.26 -19.27
C LEU A 229 -14.08 -18.25 -18.73
N SER A 230 -14.88 -17.24 -19.08
CA SER A 230 -16.30 -17.17 -18.68
C SER A 230 -17.11 -18.35 -19.24
N TYR A 231 -16.85 -18.74 -20.48
CA TYR A 231 -17.51 -19.90 -21.08
C TYR A 231 -17.08 -21.21 -20.41
N GLN A 232 -15.81 -21.36 -20.03
CA GLN A 232 -15.37 -22.51 -19.24
C GLN A 232 -16.08 -22.61 -17.89
N ASP A 233 -16.29 -21.49 -17.21
CA ASP A 233 -17.01 -21.48 -15.94
C ASP A 233 -18.46 -21.92 -16.13
N LEU A 234 -19.14 -21.45 -17.18
CA LEU A 234 -20.47 -21.94 -17.55
C LEU A 234 -20.45 -23.46 -17.81
N LEU A 235 -19.53 -23.95 -18.64
CA LEU A 235 -19.47 -25.35 -19.05
C LEU A 235 -19.12 -26.28 -17.88
N LYS A 236 -18.16 -25.92 -17.04
CA LYS A 236 -17.80 -26.72 -15.86
C LYS A 236 -18.99 -26.89 -14.93
N ASN A 237 -19.77 -25.82 -14.75
CA ASN A 237 -20.95 -25.84 -13.88
C ASN A 237 -22.14 -26.58 -14.50
N ALA A 238 -22.21 -26.69 -15.82
CA ALA A 238 -23.32 -27.34 -16.53
C ALA A 238 -23.05 -28.81 -16.87
N GLU A 239 -21.83 -29.15 -17.28
CA GLU A 239 -21.46 -30.46 -17.86
C GLU A 239 -20.23 -31.10 -17.21
N GLY A 240 -19.60 -30.41 -16.26
CA GLY A 240 -18.39 -30.87 -15.60
C GLY A 240 -17.11 -30.64 -16.39
N ILE A 241 -15.99 -30.92 -15.72
CA ILE A 241 -14.64 -30.62 -16.22
C ILE A 241 -14.27 -31.48 -17.44
N SER A 242 -14.67 -32.75 -17.47
CA SER A 242 -14.34 -33.69 -18.55
C SER A 242 -14.97 -33.27 -19.88
N ALA A 243 -16.24 -32.89 -19.86
CA ALA A 243 -16.93 -32.38 -21.05
C ALA A 243 -16.33 -31.05 -21.53
N THR A 244 -16.07 -30.12 -20.59
CA THR A 244 -15.41 -28.85 -20.89
C THR A 244 -14.04 -29.05 -21.56
N ARG A 245 -13.24 -30.01 -21.07
CA ARG A 245 -11.94 -30.37 -21.64
C ARG A 245 -12.07 -30.93 -23.06
N ARG A 246 -13.07 -31.77 -23.34
CA ARG A 246 -13.34 -32.28 -24.70
C ARG A 246 -13.73 -31.14 -25.66
N ILE A 247 -14.61 -30.23 -25.24
CA ILE A 247 -15.02 -29.06 -26.04
C ILE A 247 -13.80 -28.21 -26.40
N TYR A 248 -12.96 -27.87 -25.42
CA TYR A 248 -11.77 -27.06 -25.65
C TYR A 248 -10.67 -27.78 -26.45
N ARG A 249 -10.60 -29.12 -26.38
CA ARG A 249 -9.74 -29.91 -27.26
C ARG A 249 -10.19 -29.77 -28.72
N GLY A 250 -11.50 -29.87 -28.97
CA GLY A 250 -12.09 -29.63 -30.29
C GLY A 250 -11.84 -28.20 -30.79
N LEU A 251 -12.02 -27.20 -29.94
CA LEU A 251 -11.71 -25.80 -30.28
C LEU A 251 -10.23 -25.59 -30.60
N LYS A 252 -9.31 -26.23 -29.86
CA LYS A 252 -7.87 -26.16 -30.14
C LYS A 252 -7.52 -26.79 -31.50
N ALA A 253 -8.17 -27.91 -31.86
CA ALA A 253 -8.01 -28.53 -33.17
C ALA A 253 -8.56 -27.64 -34.29
N LYS A 254 -9.71 -26.98 -34.06
CA LYS A 254 -10.34 -26.06 -35.02
C LYS A 254 -9.55 -24.74 -35.19
N TYR A 255 -8.93 -24.23 -34.13
CA TYR A 255 -8.23 -22.95 -34.11
C TYR A 255 -6.80 -23.08 -33.58
N PRO A 256 -5.92 -23.86 -34.25
CA PRO A 256 -4.60 -24.22 -33.73
C PRO A 256 -3.65 -23.03 -33.58
N LYS A 257 -3.86 -21.97 -34.38
CA LYS A 257 -3.05 -20.75 -34.35
C LYS A 257 -3.55 -19.70 -33.35
N ASN A 258 -4.63 -19.96 -32.60
CA ASN A 258 -5.17 -19.01 -31.63
C ASN A 258 -4.57 -19.23 -30.23
N PRO A 259 -3.74 -18.30 -29.71
CA PRO A 259 -3.15 -18.43 -28.39
C PRO A 259 -4.18 -18.38 -27.25
N ALA A 260 -5.30 -17.68 -27.40
CA ALA A 260 -6.33 -17.61 -26.37
C ALA A 260 -7.06 -18.95 -26.20
N VAL A 261 -7.34 -19.65 -27.31
CA VAL A 261 -7.91 -21.01 -27.29
C VAL A 261 -6.91 -21.99 -26.65
N SER A 262 -5.64 -21.93 -27.05
CA SER A 262 -4.59 -22.78 -26.46
C SER A 262 -4.42 -22.52 -24.96
N PHE A 263 -4.43 -21.26 -24.55
CA PHE A 263 -4.37 -20.84 -23.15
C PHE A 263 -5.56 -21.34 -22.34
N ALA A 264 -6.77 -21.17 -22.87
CA ALA A 264 -7.98 -21.65 -22.24
C ALA A 264 -7.95 -23.19 -22.10
N HIS A 265 -7.59 -23.93 -23.15
CA HIS A 265 -7.42 -25.38 -23.05
C HIS A 265 -6.38 -25.76 -21.98
N ALA A 266 -5.23 -25.08 -21.94
CA ALA A 266 -4.19 -25.33 -20.93
C ALA A 266 -4.72 -25.13 -19.49
N LYS A 267 -5.59 -24.16 -19.25
CA LYS A 267 -6.22 -23.95 -17.93
C LYS A 267 -7.10 -25.11 -17.44
N LEU A 268 -7.51 -26.02 -18.32
CA LEU A 268 -8.30 -27.21 -17.97
C LEU A 268 -7.44 -28.45 -17.72
N LEU A 269 -6.12 -28.37 -17.89
CA LEU A 269 -5.19 -29.47 -17.65
C LEU A 269 -4.78 -29.53 -16.17
N GLU A 270 -4.29 -30.70 -15.78
CA GLU A 270 -3.73 -30.95 -14.44
C GLU A 270 -2.33 -30.33 -14.31
N ASP A 271 -1.86 -30.15 -13.08
CA ASP A 271 -0.77 -29.24 -12.72
C ASP A 271 0.48 -29.34 -13.60
N LYS A 272 1.10 -30.54 -13.69
CA LYS A 272 2.31 -30.73 -14.49
C LYS A 272 2.06 -30.47 -15.99
N GLN A 273 0.93 -30.97 -16.51
CA GLN A 273 0.55 -30.81 -17.91
C GLN A 273 0.21 -29.36 -18.25
N ARG A 274 -0.46 -28.65 -17.33
CA ARG A 274 -0.84 -27.24 -17.44
C ARG A 274 0.39 -26.34 -17.49
N ILE A 275 1.36 -26.57 -16.60
CA ILE A 275 2.65 -25.84 -16.63
C ILE A 275 3.40 -26.09 -17.93
N ALA A 276 3.46 -27.35 -18.39
CA ALA A 276 4.10 -27.69 -19.67
C ALA A 276 3.41 -27.00 -20.85
N ALA A 277 2.07 -27.02 -20.89
CA ALA A 277 1.29 -26.36 -21.93
C ALA A 277 1.47 -24.83 -21.92
N PHE A 278 1.51 -24.19 -20.76
CA PHE A 278 1.81 -22.75 -20.69
C PHE A 278 3.24 -22.43 -21.15
N LYS A 279 4.24 -23.26 -20.81
CA LYS A 279 5.59 -23.07 -21.33
C LYS A 279 5.63 -23.19 -22.86
N GLN A 280 4.93 -24.16 -23.43
CA GLN A 280 4.80 -24.30 -24.88
C GLN A 280 4.14 -23.07 -25.50
N ILE A 281 3.04 -22.57 -24.93
CA ILE A 281 2.37 -21.34 -25.41
C ILE A 281 3.32 -20.14 -25.34
N ALA A 282 4.11 -20.00 -24.28
CA ALA A 282 5.09 -18.92 -24.15
C ALA A 282 6.21 -19.00 -25.21
N GLN A 283 6.59 -20.21 -25.61
CA GLN A 283 7.56 -20.43 -26.69
C GLN A 283 6.96 -20.15 -28.06
N THR A 284 5.76 -20.66 -28.35
CA THR A 284 5.08 -20.48 -29.64
C THR A 284 4.56 -19.06 -29.84
N TYR A 285 4.13 -18.38 -28.78
CA TYR A 285 3.57 -17.04 -28.81
C TYR A 285 4.26 -16.11 -27.77
N PRO A 286 5.51 -15.69 -28.01
CA PRO A 286 6.28 -14.93 -27.01
C PRO A 286 5.66 -13.59 -26.59
N ASN A 287 4.79 -13.01 -27.43
CA ASN A 287 4.10 -11.74 -27.16
C ASN A 287 2.70 -11.93 -26.55
N PHE A 288 2.25 -13.16 -26.33
CA PHE A 288 0.97 -13.43 -25.68
C PHE A 288 1.13 -13.30 -24.16
N VAL A 289 1.18 -12.06 -23.68
CA VAL A 289 1.51 -11.74 -22.27
C VAL A 289 0.66 -12.45 -21.19
N PRO A 290 -0.62 -12.84 -21.40
CA PRO A 290 -1.38 -13.54 -20.37
C PRO A 290 -0.74 -14.85 -19.90
N VAL A 291 0.08 -15.50 -20.75
CA VAL A 291 0.73 -16.78 -20.40
C VAL A 291 1.77 -16.63 -19.30
N TYR A 292 2.56 -15.54 -19.28
CA TYR A 292 3.57 -15.32 -18.26
C TYR A 292 2.95 -15.03 -16.90
N LEU A 293 1.85 -14.28 -16.89
CA LEU A 293 1.08 -14.05 -15.66
C LEU A 293 0.39 -15.34 -15.16
N ALA A 294 -0.04 -16.22 -16.05
CA ALA A 294 -0.55 -17.53 -15.64
C ALA A 294 0.58 -18.39 -15.06
N LEU A 295 1.73 -18.46 -15.73
CA LEU A 295 2.91 -19.20 -15.27
C LEU A 295 3.37 -18.75 -13.90
N SER A 296 3.42 -17.44 -13.62
CA SER A 296 3.81 -16.96 -12.29
C SER A 296 2.85 -17.45 -11.21
N LYS A 297 1.54 -17.42 -11.47
CA LYS A 297 0.52 -17.91 -10.54
C LYS A 297 0.66 -19.40 -10.24
N GLU A 298 1.08 -20.23 -11.21
CA GLU A 298 1.31 -21.67 -10.96
C GLU A 298 2.40 -21.94 -9.90
N PHE A 299 3.29 -20.97 -9.64
CA PHE A 299 4.33 -21.06 -8.61
C PHE A 299 4.06 -20.18 -7.38
N SER A 300 2.88 -19.55 -7.32
CA SER A 300 2.51 -18.64 -6.22
C SER A 300 2.13 -19.41 -4.96
N HIS A 301 2.29 -18.77 -3.80
CA HIS A 301 1.81 -19.30 -2.53
C HIS A 301 0.29 -19.58 -2.55
N GLN A 302 -0.49 -18.73 -3.22
CA GLN A 302 -1.94 -18.91 -3.34
C GLN A 302 -2.31 -20.22 -4.06
N GLN A 303 -1.52 -20.63 -5.05
CA GLN A 303 -1.76 -21.86 -5.81
C GLN A 303 -1.22 -23.11 -5.08
N LEU A 304 -0.09 -22.98 -4.39
CA LEU A 304 0.64 -24.13 -3.82
C LEU A 304 0.33 -24.39 -2.34
N GLY A 305 -0.26 -23.42 -1.63
CA GLY A 305 -0.47 -23.45 -0.17
C GLY A 305 0.83 -23.29 0.63
N SER A 306 1.93 -23.91 0.20
CA SER A 306 3.29 -23.67 0.70
C SER A 306 4.23 -23.45 -0.48
N GLN A 307 5.05 -22.39 -0.40
CA GLN A 307 5.91 -21.98 -1.51
C GLN A 307 7.39 -22.06 -1.10
N THR A 308 8.13 -22.95 -1.76
CA THR A 308 9.59 -23.07 -1.61
C THR A 308 10.31 -21.88 -2.24
N ASN A 309 11.61 -21.71 -1.92
CA ASN A 309 12.42 -20.66 -2.54
C ASN A 309 12.61 -20.86 -4.04
N ALA A 310 12.76 -22.11 -4.48
CA ALA A 310 12.86 -22.44 -5.90
C ALA A 310 11.59 -22.04 -6.67
N GLU A 311 10.41 -22.22 -6.06
CA GLU A 311 9.13 -21.82 -6.65
C GLU A 311 8.96 -20.30 -6.65
N ARG A 312 9.33 -19.64 -5.57
CA ARG A 312 9.35 -18.17 -5.51
C ARG A 312 10.25 -17.57 -6.58
N ALA A 313 11.42 -18.17 -6.81
CA ALA A 313 12.32 -17.75 -7.90
C ALA A 313 11.67 -17.93 -9.28
N LYS A 314 10.92 -19.02 -9.50
CA LYS A 314 10.16 -19.25 -10.73
C LYS A 314 9.00 -18.26 -10.89
N GLU A 315 8.23 -18.00 -9.83
CA GLU A 315 7.17 -16.98 -9.83
C GLU A 315 7.75 -15.62 -10.22
N MET A 316 8.84 -15.20 -9.57
CA MET A 316 9.51 -13.93 -9.86
C MET A 316 10.04 -13.89 -11.29
N LYS A 317 10.65 -14.98 -11.79
CA LYS A 317 11.12 -15.08 -13.18
C LYS A 317 9.99 -14.78 -14.16
N TYR A 318 8.84 -15.43 -14.00
CA TYR A 318 7.71 -15.23 -14.93
C TYR A 318 7.02 -13.88 -14.75
N LEU A 319 6.99 -13.30 -13.54
CA LEU A 319 6.53 -11.91 -13.34
C LEU A 319 7.44 -10.89 -14.03
N LYS A 320 8.76 -11.10 -14.00
CA LYS A 320 9.71 -10.25 -14.74
C LYS A 320 9.52 -10.38 -16.24
N MET A 321 9.41 -11.60 -16.77
CA MET A 321 9.09 -11.82 -18.19
C MET A 321 7.76 -11.17 -18.58
N PHE A 322 6.74 -11.24 -17.72
CA PHE A 322 5.47 -10.53 -17.94
C PHE A 322 5.66 -9.02 -18.06
N LYS A 323 6.45 -8.40 -17.17
CA LYS A 323 6.80 -6.97 -17.23
C LYS A 323 7.59 -6.62 -18.50
N GLU A 324 8.64 -7.38 -18.79
CA GLU A 324 9.55 -7.18 -19.93
C GLU A 324 8.83 -7.29 -21.27
N LYS A 325 7.89 -8.24 -21.40
CA LYS A 325 7.07 -8.41 -22.61
C LYS A 325 5.91 -7.42 -22.72
N GLY A 326 5.91 -6.34 -21.92
CA GLY A 326 4.91 -5.27 -21.99
C GLY A 326 3.61 -5.56 -21.24
N GLY A 327 3.54 -6.63 -20.45
CA GLY A 327 2.31 -7.08 -19.80
C GLY A 327 1.64 -6.05 -18.88
N LEU A 328 2.40 -5.14 -18.27
CA LEU A 328 1.83 -4.05 -17.47
C LEU A 328 1.07 -3.00 -18.30
N LYS A 329 1.39 -2.86 -19.58
CA LYS A 329 0.78 -1.89 -20.50
C LYS A 329 -0.22 -2.56 -21.45
N ASP A 330 0.13 -3.75 -21.94
CA ASP A 330 -0.53 -4.36 -23.10
C ASP A 330 -1.45 -5.53 -22.76
N ILE A 331 -1.58 -5.93 -21.48
CA ILE A 331 -2.48 -7.03 -21.12
C ILE A 331 -3.93 -6.74 -21.51
N SER A 332 -4.37 -5.47 -21.49
CA SER A 332 -5.72 -5.07 -21.91
C SER A 332 -6.04 -5.43 -23.37
N ARG A 333 -5.04 -5.59 -24.24
CA ARG A 333 -5.25 -6.05 -25.63
C ARG A 333 -5.77 -7.48 -25.73
N PHE A 334 -5.65 -8.26 -24.67
CA PHE A 334 -6.07 -9.66 -24.59
C PHE A 334 -7.34 -9.85 -23.76
N TYR A 335 -8.00 -8.78 -23.33
CA TYR A 335 -9.24 -8.85 -22.55
C TYR A 335 -10.29 -7.87 -23.09
N LEU A 336 -11.55 -8.31 -23.21
CA LEU A 336 -12.68 -7.42 -23.50
C LEU A 336 -13.13 -6.68 -22.24
N ALA A 337 -13.18 -7.37 -21.10
CA ALA A 337 -13.48 -6.79 -19.80
C ALA A 337 -12.29 -5.97 -19.26
N GLN A 338 -12.35 -4.64 -19.44
CA GLN A 338 -11.28 -3.72 -19.01
C GLN A 338 -10.99 -3.81 -17.51
N GLU A 339 -12.00 -3.98 -16.66
CA GLU A 339 -11.81 -4.12 -15.21
C GLU A 339 -11.02 -5.36 -14.83
N GLU A 340 -11.21 -6.49 -15.52
CA GLU A 340 -10.40 -7.68 -15.30
C GLU A 340 -8.93 -7.43 -15.64
N SER A 341 -8.67 -6.77 -16.77
CA SER A 341 -7.29 -6.44 -17.16
C SER A 341 -6.61 -5.51 -16.14
N LYS A 342 -7.31 -4.48 -15.66
CA LYS A 342 -6.82 -3.54 -14.64
C LYS A 342 -6.52 -4.25 -13.32
N SER A 343 -7.41 -5.14 -12.87
CA SER A 343 -7.20 -5.91 -11.64
C SER A 343 -5.94 -6.79 -11.72
N ARG A 344 -5.68 -7.39 -12.88
CA ARG A 344 -4.51 -8.21 -13.15
C ARG A 344 -3.22 -7.39 -13.19
N VAL A 345 -3.23 -6.22 -13.83
CA VAL A 345 -2.09 -5.28 -13.80
C VAL A 345 -1.81 -4.84 -12.37
N LYS A 346 -2.84 -4.47 -11.61
CA LYS A 346 -2.69 -4.06 -10.20
C LYS A 346 -2.05 -5.17 -9.38
N ALA A 347 -2.59 -6.39 -9.42
CA ALA A 347 -2.05 -7.53 -8.70
C ALA A 347 -0.59 -7.84 -9.08
N ALA A 348 -0.28 -7.88 -10.38
CA ALA A 348 1.07 -8.14 -10.87
C ALA A 348 2.05 -7.04 -10.48
N SER A 349 1.66 -5.77 -10.60
CA SER A 349 2.50 -4.63 -10.23
C SER A 349 2.78 -4.57 -8.73
N THR A 350 1.80 -4.88 -7.89
CA THR A 350 2.00 -4.98 -6.44
C THR A 350 3.00 -6.08 -6.09
N MET A 351 2.88 -7.27 -6.68
CA MET A 351 3.82 -8.36 -6.45
C MET A 351 5.23 -8.03 -6.95
N LEU A 352 5.35 -7.42 -8.13
CA LEU A 352 6.63 -6.95 -8.66
C LEU A 352 7.28 -5.92 -7.73
N LYS A 353 6.54 -4.91 -7.27
CA LYS A 353 7.04 -3.91 -6.32
C LYS A 353 7.48 -4.54 -5.00
N MET A 354 6.73 -5.52 -4.49
CA MET A 354 7.10 -6.24 -3.27
C MET A 354 8.47 -6.94 -3.44
N TYR A 355 8.70 -7.60 -4.57
CA TYR A 355 9.99 -8.27 -4.84
C TYR A 355 11.12 -7.29 -5.19
N GLU A 356 10.84 -6.22 -5.92
CA GLU A 356 11.84 -5.26 -6.39
C GLU A 356 12.25 -4.27 -5.29
N ASN A 357 11.33 -3.82 -4.43
CA ASN A 357 11.60 -2.73 -3.49
C ASN A 357 11.96 -3.22 -2.09
N ASN A 358 11.74 -4.49 -1.77
CA ASN A 358 12.03 -5.01 -0.44
C ASN A 358 13.48 -5.56 -0.37
N PRO A 359 14.38 -4.93 0.42
CA PRO A 359 15.76 -5.39 0.57
C PRO A 359 15.85 -6.83 1.08
N PHE A 360 14.88 -7.25 1.91
CA PHE A 360 14.81 -8.60 2.43
C PHE A 360 14.60 -9.61 1.29
N PHE A 361 13.64 -9.39 0.39
CA PHE A 361 13.42 -10.31 -0.75
C PHE A 361 14.59 -10.29 -1.73
N LYS A 362 15.23 -9.13 -1.97
CA LYS A 362 16.43 -9.03 -2.80
C LYS A 362 17.62 -9.82 -2.24
N ALA A 363 17.89 -9.69 -0.95
CA ALA A 363 18.96 -10.43 -0.28
C ALA A 363 18.63 -11.94 -0.26
N MET A 364 17.38 -12.28 0.08
CA MET A 364 16.93 -13.67 0.18
C MET A 364 16.81 -14.38 -1.18
N ALA A 365 16.67 -13.64 -2.28
CA ALA A 365 16.75 -14.20 -3.63
C ALA A 365 18.17 -14.66 -4.00
N LYS A 366 19.21 -14.06 -3.41
CA LYS A 366 20.61 -14.48 -3.58
C LYS A 366 21.00 -15.58 -2.60
N ASN A 367 20.60 -15.43 -1.33
CA ASN A 367 20.81 -16.44 -0.30
C ASN A 367 19.55 -16.54 0.56
N PRO A 368 18.77 -17.64 0.48
CA PRO A 368 17.49 -17.78 1.18
C PRO A 368 17.62 -17.92 2.69
N VAL A 369 18.86 -17.98 3.20
CA VAL A 369 19.18 -18.12 4.61
C VAL A 369 19.76 -16.80 5.13
N LYS A 370 19.19 -16.32 6.24
CA LYS A 370 19.79 -15.29 7.08
C LYS A 370 20.08 -15.89 8.45
N VAL A 371 21.26 -15.61 8.96
CA VAL A 371 21.68 -15.98 10.31
C VAL A 371 21.80 -14.72 11.13
N GLN A 372 21.16 -14.69 12.29
CA GLN A 372 21.36 -13.66 13.31
C GLN A 372 21.99 -14.34 14.51
N ALA A 373 23.04 -13.75 15.06
CA ALA A 373 23.67 -14.26 16.25
C ALA A 373 23.93 -13.09 17.21
N SER A 374 23.73 -13.35 18.50
CA SER A 374 24.00 -12.38 19.56
C SER A 374 24.57 -13.09 20.77
N GLU A 375 25.52 -12.43 21.44
CA GLU A 375 25.98 -12.85 22.76
C GLU A 375 24.87 -12.55 23.79
N TYR A 376 24.34 -13.59 24.45
CA TYR A 376 23.28 -13.43 25.46
C TYR A 376 23.82 -13.52 26.90
N SER A 377 24.96 -14.20 27.07
CA SER A 377 25.77 -14.29 28.27
C SER A 377 27.24 -14.33 27.84
N LYS A 378 28.16 -13.95 28.71
CA LYS A 378 29.58 -13.81 28.36
C LYS A 378 30.13 -15.15 27.84
N GLY A 379 30.49 -15.20 26.55
CA GLY A 379 30.95 -16.42 25.87
C GLY A 379 29.86 -17.40 25.44
N ASP A 380 28.58 -17.10 25.70
CA ASP A 380 27.43 -17.86 25.24
C ASP A 380 26.62 -17.09 24.19
N PHE A 381 26.39 -17.74 23.06
CA PHE A 381 25.75 -17.15 21.89
C PHE A 381 24.43 -17.82 21.59
N GLN A 382 23.44 -17.00 21.23
CA GLN A 382 22.18 -17.46 20.67
C GLN A 382 22.22 -17.18 19.17
N VAL A 383 21.95 -18.21 18.37
CA VAL A 383 21.91 -18.12 16.91
C VAL A 383 20.50 -18.41 16.44
N THR A 384 19.93 -17.50 15.66
CA THR A 384 18.62 -17.62 15.03
C THR A 384 18.79 -17.77 13.53
N PHE A 385 18.21 -18.84 12.99
CA PHE A 385 18.14 -19.12 11.56
C PHE A 385 16.81 -18.60 11.01
N ILE A 386 16.88 -17.82 9.93
CA ILE A 386 15.72 -17.31 9.21
C ILE A 386 15.81 -17.85 7.79
N ILE A 387 14.88 -18.72 7.42
CA ILE A 387 14.86 -19.39 6.11
C ILE A 387 13.58 -19.01 5.38
N LEU A 388 13.72 -18.40 4.21
CA LEU A 388 12.58 -18.03 3.39
C LEU A 388 11.85 -19.29 2.89
N GLY A 389 10.51 -19.29 2.84
CA GLY A 389 9.73 -20.47 2.41
C GLY A 389 9.61 -21.60 3.44
N GLY A 390 10.24 -21.45 4.61
CA GLY A 390 10.20 -22.42 5.70
C GLY A 390 11.10 -23.64 5.45
N ALA A 391 11.40 -24.35 6.55
CA ALA A 391 12.14 -25.60 6.52
C ALA A 391 11.39 -26.67 7.31
N LYS A 392 11.54 -27.93 6.91
CA LYS A 392 11.19 -29.10 7.72
C LYS A 392 12.29 -29.46 8.71
N GLU A 393 13.54 -29.24 8.31
CA GLU A 393 14.71 -29.49 9.13
C GLU A 393 15.85 -28.52 8.74
N ILE A 394 16.62 -28.10 9.74
CA ILE A 394 17.72 -27.15 9.57
C ILE A 394 18.98 -27.82 10.09
N PHE A 395 20.05 -27.74 9.30
CA PHE A 395 21.36 -28.23 9.62
C PHE A 395 22.34 -27.08 9.58
N TYR A 396 23.22 -27.01 10.57
CA TYR A 396 24.20 -25.94 10.69
C TYR A 396 25.59 -26.50 10.95
N LYS A 397 26.59 -25.73 10.56
CA LYS A 397 28.00 -25.98 10.86
C LYS A 397 28.63 -24.63 11.25
N LEU A 398 29.10 -24.56 12.50
CA LEU A 398 29.78 -23.39 13.07
C LEU A 398 31.29 -23.48 12.80
N PRO A 399 32.05 -22.41 13.05
CA PRO A 399 33.50 -22.48 13.05
C PRO A 399 34.01 -23.64 13.93
N HIS A 400 35.08 -24.30 13.48
CA HIS A 400 35.73 -25.42 14.19
C HIS A 400 34.86 -26.68 14.38
N MET A 401 33.77 -26.84 13.63
CA MET A 401 33.04 -28.10 13.51
C MET A 401 33.51 -28.87 12.27
N SER A 402 33.59 -30.20 12.33
CA SER A 402 33.82 -31.07 11.16
C SER A 402 32.55 -31.23 10.34
N ASP A 403 31.43 -31.53 11.02
CA ASP A 403 30.19 -31.98 10.40
C ASP A 403 28.99 -31.07 10.67
N PHE A 404 27.99 -31.16 9.80
CA PHE A 404 26.70 -30.50 10.00
C PHE A 404 25.92 -31.16 11.13
N LYS A 405 25.31 -30.34 11.99
CA LYS A 405 24.41 -30.79 13.05
C LYS A 405 22.99 -30.30 12.80
N SER A 406 22.00 -31.14 13.09
CA SER A 406 20.59 -30.73 13.08
C SER A 406 20.33 -29.75 14.23
N THR A 407 19.46 -28.76 14.01
CA THR A 407 18.96 -27.89 15.09
C THR A 407 17.92 -28.61 15.96
N GLY A 408 17.42 -29.77 15.52
CA GLY A 408 16.35 -30.50 16.18
C GLY A 408 14.96 -29.96 15.84
N LYS A 409 13.94 -30.47 16.53
CA LYS A 409 12.53 -30.11 16.34
C LYS A 409 11.95 -29.49 17.60
N MET A 410 11.05 -28.53 17.42
CA MET A 410 10.23 -27.95 18.48
C MET A 410 9.00 -28.83 18.73
N SER A 411 8.43 -28.78 19.93
CA SER A 411 7.16 -29.46 20.23
C SER A 411 5.94 -28.83 19.55
N VAL A 412 6.13 -27.69 18.84
CA VAL A 412 5.09 -26.99 18.11
C VAL A 412 4.93 -27.58 16.71
N LYS A 413 3.70 -27.94 16.33
CA LYS A 413 3.38 -28.44 15.00
C LYS A 413 3.22 -27.29 14.00
N ASN A 414 3.74 -27.47 12.81
CA ASN A 414 3.54 -26.57 11.69
C ASN A 414 2.08 -26.68 11.21
N PRO A 415 1.32 -25.57 11.13
CA PRO A 415 -0.09 -25.62 10.76
C PRO A 415 -0.34 -26.10 9.32
N VAL A 416 0.66 -26.04 8.45
CA VAL A 416 0.56 -26.45 7.04
C VAL A 416 0.86 -27.94 6.86
N THR A 417 1.81 -28.50 7.61
CA THR A 417 2.25 -29.90 7.42
C THR A 417 1.81 -30.83 8.54
N GLY A 418 1.33 -30.31 9.67
CA GLY A 418 1.00 -31.09 10.87
C GLY A 418 2.23 -31.69 11.58
N GLN A 419 3.43 -31.48 11.05
CA GLN A 419 4.70 -32.00 11.59
C GLN A 419 5.32 -31.01 12.56
N ASN A 420 6.12 -31.50 13.51
CA ASN A 420 6.90 -30.64 14.41
C ASN A 420 7.81 -29.70 13.61
N MET A 421 7.78 -28.41 13.96
CA MET A 421 8.61 -27.38 13.32
C MET A 421 10.09 -27.61 13.66
N PRO A 422 11.04 -27.27 12.76
CA PRO A 422 12.44 -27.27 13.13
C PRO A 422 12.71 -26.21 14.20
N ASN A 423 13.71 -26.44 15.02
CA ASN A 423 14.17 -25.41 15.93
C ASN A 423 14.96 -24.36 15.14
N TYR A 424 14.46 -23.12 15.13
CA TYR A 424 15.11 -22.01 14.46
C TYR A 424 16.20 -21.37 15.33
N ASN A 425 16.38 -21.81 16.57
CA ASN A 425 17.35 -21.25 17.50
C ASN A 425 18.28 -22.33 18.05
N ILE A 426 19.56 -22.00 18.16
CA ILE A 426 20.52 -22.80 18.90
C ILE A 426 21.26 -21.92 19.91
N LYS A 427 21.74 -22.55 20.98
CA LYS A 427 22.70 -21.96 21.92
C LYS A 427 24.05 -22.62 21.70
N THR A 428 25.12 -21.84 21.73
CA THR A 428 26.47 -22.34 21.46
C THR A 428 27.53 -21.48 22.13
N THR A 429 28.66 -22.08 22.47
CA THR A 429 29.89 -21.40 22.94
C THR A 429 30.96 -21.36 21.85
N LYS A 430 30.68 -21.86 20.65
CA LYS A 430 31.64 -22.03 19.54
C LYS A 430 31.76 -20.81 18.62
N LEU A 431 31.21 -19.67 19.02
CA LEU A 431 31.29 -18.41 18.26
C LEU A 431 32.16 -17.42 19.02
N GLN A 432 32.51 -16.33 18.35
CA GLN A 432 33.29 -15.23 18.94
C GLN A 432 32.64 -13.88 18.61
N ILE A 433 33.02 -12.84 19.37
CA ILE A 433 32.68 -11.47 19.02
C ILE A 433 33.37 -11.12 17.69
N GLY A 434 32.66 -10.43 16.80
CA GLY A 434 33.12 -10.13 15.44
C GLY A 434 32.51 -11.05 14.38
N ASP A 435 33.26 -11.32 13.32
CA ASP A 435 32.80 -12.09 12.17
C ASP A 435 32.89 -13.60 12.41
N ASN A 436 31.84 -14.33 12.03
CA ASN A 436 31.76 -15.78 12.16
C ASN A 436 31.14 -16.38 10.91
N LEU A 437 31.85 -17.30 10.25
CA LEU A 437 31.31 -18.04 9.12
C LEU A 437 30.40 -19.17 9.60
N VAL A 438 29.11 -19.08 9.27
CA VAL A 438 28.11 -20.12 9.56
C VAL A 438 27.64 -20.73 8.26
N GLN A 439 27.76 -22.06 8.13
CA GLN A 439 27.23 -22.80 7.00
C GLN A 439 25.89 -23.43 7.37
N VAL A 440 24.89 -23.30 6.48
CA VAL A 440 23.53 -23.79 6.73
C VAL A 440 23.03 -24.62 5.56
N LYS A 441 22.48 -25.80 5.86
CA LYS A 441 21.67 -26.59 4.94
C LYS A 441 20.27 -26.74 5.51
N TYR A 442 19.27 -26.93 4.67
CA TYR A 442 17.93 -27.20 5.17
C TYR A 442 17.15 -28.08 4.21
N LYS A 443 16.21 -28.83 4.77
CA LYS A 443 15.22 -29.61 4.02
C LYS A 443 13.98 -28.75 3.86
N ASP A 444 13.56 -28.50 2.62
CA ASP A 444 12.36 -27.69 2.37
C ASP A 444 11.06 -28.48 2.56
N MET A 445 9.93 -27.82 2.28
CA MET A 445 8.60 -28.40 2.42
C MET A 445 8.35 -29.59 1.48
N LYS A 446 9.17 -29.77 0.45
CA LYS A 446 9.13 -30.85 -0.55
C LYS A 446 10.22 -31.89 -0.33
N ASP A 447 10.84 -31.89 0.84
CA ASP A 447 11.89 -32.83 1.22
C ASP A 447 13.19 -32.67 0.40
N GLN A 448 13.35 -31.56 -0.33
CA GLN A 448 14.57 -31.27 -1.08
C GLN A 448 15.61 -30.62 -0.16
N MET A 449 16.85 -31.14 -0.21
CA MET A 449 17.98 -30.53 0.49
C MET A 449 18.49 -29.31 -0.28
N ASN A 450 18.60 -28.19 0.43
CA ASN A 450 19.09 -26.92 -0.07
C ASN A 450 20.35 -26.51 0.70
N GLY A 451 21.35 -25.96 0.01
CA GLY A 451 22.63 -25.53 0.57
C GLY A 451 23.79 -26.50 0.26
N PRO A 452 24.97 -26.28 0.86
CA PRO A 452 25.23 -25.37 1.97
C PRO A 452 25.21 -23.90 1.54
N PHE A 453 24.63 -23.05 2.38
CA PHE A 453 24.69 -21.61 2.27
C PHE A 453 25.68 -21.07 3.29
N GLU A 454 26.61 -20.24 2.84
CA GLU A 454 27.58 -19.59 3.71
C GLU A 454 27.05 -18.21 4.11
N VAL A 455 27.00 -17.96 5.42
CA VAL A 455 26.48 -16.72 5.99
C VAL A 455 27.46 -16.20 7.03
N ASN A 456 27.95 -14.98 6.83
CA ASN A 456 28.73 -14.30 7.85
C ASN A 456 27.80 -13.72 8.92
N ALA A 457 27.92 -14.23 10.15
CA ALA A 457 27.22 -13.74 11.32
C ALA A 457 28.14 -12.81 12.11
N LYS A 458 27.88 -11.50 12.02
CA LYS A 458 28.60 -10.48 12.78
C LYS A 458 27.96 -10.30 14.16
N ILE A 459 28.74 -10.55 15.20
CA ILE A 459 28.30 -10.50 16.59
C ILE A 459 28.96 -9.32 17.28
N GLU A 460 28.16 -8.45 17.88
CA GLU A 460 28.65 -7.40 18.78
C GLU A 460 28.69 -7.94 20.22
N ALA A 461 29.58 -7.40 21.04
CA ALA A 461 29.62 -7.72 22.45
C ALA A 461 28.26 -7.40 23.10
N MET A 462 27.83 -8.24 24.03
CA MET A 462 26.57 -8.02 24.75
C MET A 462 26.54 -6.66 25.44
N GLU A 463 27.67 -6.22 26.00
CA GLU A 463 27.81 -4.94 26.70
C GLU A 463 27.61 -3.75 25.76
N ASP A 464 28.16 -3.83 24.54
CA ASP A 464 28.00 -2.78 23.52
C ASP A 464 26.55 -2.70 23.04
N THR A 465 25.92 -3.85 22.81
CA THR A 465 24.51 -3.93 22.42
C THR A 465 23.61 -3.32 23.49
N ARG A 466 23.86 -3.64 24.77
CA ARG A 466 23.13 -3.06 25.92
C ARG A 466 23.36 -1.56 26.03
N ALA A 467 24.59 -1.09 25.83
CA ALA A 467 24.92 0.33 25.84
C ALA A 467 24.15 1.07 24.74
N LYS A 468 24.15 0.58 23.50
CA LYS A 468 23.38 1.16 22.38
C LYS A 468 21.90 1.26 22.70
N HIS A 469 21.29 0.19 23.22
CA HIS A 469 19.88 0.19 23.63
C HIS A 469 19.59 1.21 24.73
N PHE A 470 20.44 1.27 25.77
CA PHE A 470 20.28 2.29 26.82
C PHE A 470 20.36 3.70 26.24
N ILE A 471 21.35 3.98 25.38
CA ILE A 471 21.56 5.30 24.79
C ILE A 471 20.35 5.71 23.94
N GLN A 472 19.91 4.81 23.06
CA GLN A 472 18.85 5.08 22.10
C GLN A 472 17.48 5.26 22.76
N TYR A 473 17.14 4.40 23.73
CA TYR A 473 15.78 4.32 24.26
C TYR A 473 15.61 4.92 25.66
N GLN A 474 16.67 5.01 26.46
CA GLN A 474 16.60 5.57 27.81
C GLN A 474 17.29 6.92 27.88
N TRP A 475 18.55 7.03 27.46
CA TRP A 475 19.33 8.26 27.61
C TRP A 475 18.82 9.42 26.73
N SER A 476 18.19 9.10 25.60
CA SER A 476 17.53 10.06 24.72
C SER A 476 16.37 10.81 25.41
N LEU A 477 15.77 10.24 26.46
CA LEU A 477 14.67 10.85 27.20
C LEU A 477 15.18 11.89 28.21
N PRO A 478 14.77 13.17 28.13
CA PRO A 478 15.22 14.20 29.06
C PRO A 478 14.91 13.88 30.53
N LEU A 479 13.84 13.13 30.78
CA LEU A 479 13.44 12.66 32.12
C LEU A 479 14.50 11.77 32.78
N MET A 480 15.20 10.95 31.99
CA MET A 480 16.23 10.04 32.50
C MET A 480 17.47 10.78 32.99
N LYS A 481 17.68 12.00 32.51
CA LYS A 481 18.78 12.88 32.95
C LYS A 481 18.47 13.63 34.25
N ARG A 482 17.25 13.53 34.78
CA ARG A 482 16.85 14.26 36.00
C ARG A 482 17.39 13.62 37.27
N LEU A 483 17.54 14.45 38.30
CA LEU A 483 17.88 14.08 39.67
C LEU A 483 16.64 14.22 40.55
N ARG A 484 16.22 13.14 41.19
CA ARG A 484 15.15 13.17 42.19
C ARG A 484 15.73 13.48 43.55
N VAL A 485 15.35 14.60 44.16
CA VAL A 485 15.88 15.11 45.42
C VAL A 485 14.79 15.19 46.47
N GLY A 486 15.07 14.71 47.68
CA GLY A 486 14.14 14.73 48.80
C GLY A 486 14.88 14.72 50.13
N ARG A 487 14.13 14.68 51.23
CA ARG A 487 14.68 14.57 52.59
C ARG A 487 14.19 13.32 53.28
N ALA A 488 15.12 12.66 53.98
CA ALA A 488 14.86 11.65 54.98
C ALA A 488 15.51 12.10 56.29
N GLY A 489 14.70 12.60 57.23
CA GLY A 489 15.18 13.19 58.48
C GLY A 489 16.12 14.39 58.26
N ARG A 490 17.36 14.27 58.76
CA ARG A 490 18.42 15.30 58.66
C ARG A 490 19.30 15.17 57.40
N ARG A 491 19.00 14.21 56.52
CA ARG A 491 19.79 13.92 55.32
C ARG A 491 19.02 14.29 54.06
N LEU A 492 19.70 14.97 53.16
CA LEU A 492 19.27 15.14 51.77
C LEU A 492 19.54 13.83 51.03
N GLN A 493 18.54 13.32 50.31
CA GLN A 493 18.64 12.16 49.45
C GLN A 493 18.52 12.60 47.99
N MET A 494 19.40 12.09 47.14
CA MET A 494 19.47 12.41 45.73
C MET A 494 19.58 11.10 44.94
N MET A 495 18.63 10.86 44.04
CA MET A 495 18.56 9.66 43.21
C MET A 495 18.60 10.07 41.73
N PRO A 496 19.71 9.83 41.02
CA PRO A 496 19.74 10.04 39.57
C PRO A 496 18.79 9.02 38.91
N MET A 497 17.88 9.50 38.07
CA MET A 497 16.80 8.66 37.52
C MET A 497 17.35 7.47 36.71
N PHE A 498 18.41 7.68 35.95
CA PHE A 498 19.07 6.62 35.17
C PHE A 498 19.79 5.55 36.02
N VAL A 499 20.03 5.80 37.30
CA VAL A 499 20.62 4.80 38.21
C VAL A 499 19.55 3.88 38.76
N ALA A 500 18.32 4.37 38.93
CA ALA A 500 17.22 3.59 39.51
C ALA A 500 16.87 2.36 38.67
N SER A 501 16.83 2.50 37.33
CA SER A 501 16.52 1.42 36.39
C SER A 501 17.73 0.85 35.64
N GLY A 502 18.89 1.50 35.75
CA GLY A 502 20.01 1.28 34.84
C GLY A 502 21.38 1.09 35.48
N LYS A 503 21.48 0.93 36.81
CA LYS A 503 22.80 0.78 37.47
C LYS A 503 23.65 -0.36 36.88
N GLN A 504 23.03 -1.46 36.45
CA GLN A 504 23.70 -2.61 35.84
C GLN A 504 24.40 -2.31 34.50
N TYR A 505 24.09 -1.17 33.86
CA TYR A 505 24.74 -0.77 32.60
C TYR A 505 26.06 -0.02 32.82
N PHE A 506 26.34 0.44 34.04
CA PHE A 506 27.49 1.30 34.32
C PHE A 506 28.64 0.54 34.97
N LYS A 507 29.83 0.69 34.37
CA LYS A 507 31.10 0.31 34.97
C LYS A 507 31.40 1.18 36.18
N THR A 508 31.26 2.51 36.04
CA THR A 508 31.36 3.41 37.19
C THR A 508 30.38 4.56 37.12
N ILE A 509 29.94 5.04 38.28
CA ILE A 509 29.26 6.33 38.41
C ILE A 509 29.97 7.10 39.51
N ARG A 510 30.56 8.25 39.16
CA ARG A 510 31.30 9.10 40.07
C ARG A 510 30.60 10.42 40.29
N TYR A 511 30.76 10.99 41.47
CA TYR A 511 30.13 12.27 41.84
C TYR A 511 31.00 13.10 42.79
N SER A 512 30.67 14.38 42.90
CA SER A 512 31.26 15.33 43.85
C SER A 512 30.27 16.45 44.16
N PHE A 513 30.49 17.14 45.28
CA PHE A 513 29.71 18.32 45.64
C PHE A 513 30.53 19.59 45.44
N ASN A 514 29.92 20.61 44.86
CA ASN A 514 30.45 21.97 44.67
C ASN A 514 31.75 22.08 43.87
N ARG A 515 32.25 20.99 43.28
CA ARG A 515 33.42 20.99 42.39
C ARG A 515 33.27 19.98 41.26
N PRO A 516 33.75 20.28 40.04
CA PRO A 516 33.66 19.37 38.90
C PRO A 516 34.58 18.13 39.02
N SER A 517 35.62 18.19 39.85
CA SER A 517 36.51 17.05 40.10
C SER A 517 35.81 15.96 40.93
N LEU A 518 35.49 14.85 40.27
CA LEU A 518 34.72 13.73 40.82
C LEU A 518 35.59 12.90 41.77
N ASN A 519 35.26 12.86 43.07
CA ASN A 519 36.08 12.20 44.09
C ASN A 519 35.33 11.14 44.90
N ARG A 520 34.08 10.85 44.57
CA ARG A 520 33.28 9.81 45.21
C ARG A 520 32.71 8.88 44.16
N THR A 521 32.52 7.62 44.54
CA THR A 521 31.94 6.58 43.68
C THR A 521 30.57 6.18 44.22
N LEU A 522 29.56 6.22 43.35
CA LEU A 522 28.19 5.80 43.64
C LEU A 522 27.97 4.34 43.23
N ILE A 523 28.39 3.99 42.01
CA ILE A 523 28.30 2.65 41.42
C ILE A 523 29.69 2.23 40.93
N LYS A 524 30.05 0.96 41.15
CA LYS A 524 31.23 0.28 40.59
C LYS A 524 30.80 -1.12 40.12
N ASP A 525 31.06 -1.42 38.85
CA ASP A 525 30.75 -2.69 38.17
C ASP A 525 29.29 -3.12 38.36
N GLY A 526 28.37 -2.19 38.12
CA GLY A 526 26.93 -2.39 38.30
C GLY A 526 26.45 -2.50 39.75
N LYS A 527 27.35 -2.47 40.73
CA LYS A 527 27.06 -2.60 42.18
C LYS A 527 27.21 -1.27 42.90
N GLY A 528 26.38 -1.03 43.91
CA GLY A 528 26.43 0.19 44.74
C GLY A 528 25.06 0.72 45.12
N LYS A 529 25.04 1.94 45.67
CA LYS A 529 23.82 2.60 46.13
C LYS A 529 23.15 3.34 44.98
N SER A 530 21.83 3.28 44.88
CA SER A 530 21.07 4.11 43.91
C SER A 530 20.86 5.55 44.39
N MET A 531 21.17 5.83 45.66
CA MET A 531 20.96 7.13 46.29
C MET A 531 22.25 7.71 46.87
N ILE A 532 22.46 9.00 46.63
CA ILE A 532 23.48 9.82 47.27
C ILE A 532 22.86 10.48 48.51
N SER A 533 23.60 10.47 49.63
CA SER A 533 23.18 11.13 50.86
C SER A 533 24.14 12.24 51.28
N LEU A 534 23.59 13.38 51.70
CA LEU A 534 24.35 14.53 52.19
C LEU A 534 23.71 15.10 53.47
N ARG A 535 24.51 15.34 54.51
CA ARG A 535 24.08 16.05 55.73
C ARG A 535 24.25 17.56 55.51
N LYS A 536 23.18 18.25 55.09
CA LYS A 536 23.15 19.71 54.92
C LYS A 536 21.76 20.24 55.26
N ARG A 537 21.68 21.29 56.08
CA ARG A 537 20.40 21.84 56.58
C ARG A 537 19.81 22.93 55.67
N SER A 538 20.64 23.75 55.05
CA SER A 538 20.25 24.90 54.22
C SER A 538 21.35 25.27 53.22
N GLY A 539 21.02 26.15 52.27
CA GLY A 539 21.96 26.70 51.28
C GLY A 539 21.95 25.98 49.93
N ARG A 540 22.62 26.59 48.96
CA ARG A 540 22.76 26.05 47.59
C ARG A 540 23.64 24.80 47.59
N VAL A 541 23.27 23.81 46.80
CA VAL A 541 24.02 22.57 46.56
C VAL A 541 24.19 22.41 45.07
N THR A 542 25.44 22.18 44.66
CA THR A 542 25.76 21.78 43.29
C THR A 542 26.29 20.35 43.31
N LEU A 543 25.61 19.44 42.63
CA LEU A 543 26.04 18.05 42.45
C LEU A 543 26.61 17.90 41.03
N TYR A 544 27.83 17.37 40.94
CA TYR A 544 28.43 16.94 39.68
C TYR A 544 28.41 15.41 39.62
N LEU A 545 28.05 14.84 38.47
CA LEU A 545 27.92 13.39 38.29
C LEU A 545 28.30 12.96 36.88
N LYS A 546 29.04 11.86 36.75
CA LYS A 546 29.38 11.23 35.46
C LYS A 546 29.26 9.71 35.57
N GLY A 547 28.58 9.10 34.62
CA GLY A 547 28.55 7.65 34.43
C GLY A 547 29.44 7.22 33.26
N GLU A 548 30.10 6.08 33.41
CA GLU A 548 30.90 5.39 32.38
C GLU A 548 30.41 3.95 32.24
N MET A 549 30.16 3.52 31.02
CA MET A 549 29.77 2.16 30.67
C MET A 549 30.98 1.29 30.31
N PRO A 550 30.87 -0.05 30.36
CA PRO A 550 31.94 -0.95 29.92
C PRO A 550 32.41 -0.70 28.49
N SER A 551 31.49 -0.30 27.60
CA SER A 551 31.76 0.09 26.21
C SER A 551 32.59 1.37 26.03
N GLY A 552 32.94 2.06 27.12
CA GLY A 552 33.63 3.35 27.11
C GLY A 552 32.72 4.56 26.90
N TRP A 553 31.42 4.36 26.62
CA TRP A 553 30.46 5.47 26.54
C TRP A 553 30.28 6.16 27.89
N THR A 554 30.15 7.49 27.87
CA THR A 554 29.94 8.30 29.09
C THR A 554 28.71 9.20 28.99
N THR A 555 28.08 9.49 30.13
CA THR A 555 26.93 10.41 30.21
C THR A 555 27.27 11.87 29.92
N GLY A 556 28.55 12.22 29.78
CA GLY A 556 29.04 13.58 30.02
C GLY A 556 28.99 13.96 31.51
N LEU A 557 29.54 15.12 31.85
CA LEU A 557 29.49 15.65 33.21
C LEU A 557 28.17 16.38 33.44
N LEU A 558 27.28 15.79 34.25
CA LEU A 558 26.00 16.37 34.60
C LEU A 558 26.15 17.28 35.83
N LYS A 559 25.56 18.48 35.77
CA LYS A 559 25.58 19.47 36.85
C LYS A 559 24.16 19.73 37.33
N TYR A 560 23.88 19.53 38.61
CA TYR A 560 22.57 19.81 39.20
C TYR A 560 22.72 20.87 40.28
N THR A 561 21.89 21.92 40.22
CA THR A 561 21.94 23.03 41.19
C THR A 561 20.58 23.21 41.85
N PHE A 562 20.55 23.20 43.19
CA PHE A 562 19.29 23.32 43.93
C PHE A 562 19.50 23.77 45.38
N ASN A 563 18.41 24.14 46.06
CA ASN A 563 18.45 24.53 47.47
C ASN A 563 18.27 23.30 48.37
N ALA A 564 19.08 23.15 49.42
CA ALA A 564 18.98 22.05 50.39
C ALA A 564 17.65 22.07 51.18
N ARG A 565 16.93 23.20 51.21
CA ARG A 565 15.54 23.28 51.72
C ARG A 565 14.56 22.74 50.68
N VAL A 566 14.48 21.41 50.58
CA VAL A 566 13.50 20.71 49.73
C VAL A 566 12.32 20.24 50.58
N ARG A 567 11.09 20.63 50.22
CA ARG A 567 9.84 20.05 50.72
C ARG A 567 9.40 18.94 49.75
N GLY A 568 9.14 17.75 50.28
CA GLY A 568 8.79 16.57 49.48
C GLY A 568 9.91 16.10 48.55
N TRP A 569 9.54 15.29 47.55
CA TRP A 569 10.44 14.90 46.47
C TRP A 569 10.28 15.85 45.28
N LYS A 570 11.40 16.34 44.74
CA LYS A 570 11.42 17.20 43.55
C LYS A 570 12.33 16.61 42.48
N ASN A 571 11.96 16.78 41.22
CA ASN A 571 12.79 16.40 40.08
C ASN A 571 13.56 17.62 39.56
N ILE A 572 14.85 17.48 39.39
CA ILE A 572 15.77 18.57 39.03
C ILE A 572 16.46 18.19 37.74
N SER A 573 16.28 19.00 36.70
CA SER A 573 16.99 18.84 35.44
C SER A 573 18.47 19.22 35.61
N PRO A 574 19.39 18.62 34.85
CA PRO A 574 20.76 19.10 34.81
C PRO A 574 20.77 20.52 34.22
N ALA A 575 21.70 21.35 34.68
CA ALA A 575 22.04 22.59 34.02
C ALA A 575 22.67 22.26 32.65
N GLU A 576 22.31 23.04 31.64
CA GLU A 576 22.92 22.99 30.32
C GLU A 576 24.42 23.30 30.36
#